data_AF-A0A249P9W3-F1
#
_entry.id   AF-A0A249P9W3-F1
#
_cell.length_a   1.000
_cell.length_b   1.000
_cell.length_c   1.000
_cell.angle_alpha   90.00
_cell.angle_beta   90.00
_cell.angle_gamma   90.00
#
_symmetry.space_group_name_H-M   'P 1'
#
loop_
_entity.id
_entity.type
_entity.pdbx_description
1 polymer ?
#
loop_
_entity_poly.entity_id
_entity_poly.type
_entity_poly.pdbx_seq_one_letter_code
_entity_poly.pdbx_strand_id
1 'polypeptide(L)'
;MAIFNEEKELGTELSAIIGRIADFVSEEEERLRFEREQRYKQARVEEQVAAEARLIAGADCKWTQLRGAPHFYCRTNGRTYRLSPTVDKKWELFRVEKPSPDDKGAYIGRYGGRGNATKVVAEIAFQAEYRR
;
A
#
# COMPACT_ATOMS: atom_id res chain seq x y z
N MET A 1 26.87 -22.62 16.31
CA MET A 1 27.88 -23.41 17.05
C MET A 1 27.40 -24.80 17.44
N ALA A 2 26.10 -25.03 17.68
CA ALA A 2 25.56 -26.36 18.04
C ALA A 2 25.85 -27.44 16.98
N ILE A 3 25.48 -27.21 15.71
CA ILE A 3 25.70 -28.17 14.61
C ILE A 3 27.18 -28.53 14.43
N PHE A 4 28.07 -27.53 14.50
CA PHE A 4 29.52 -27.77 14.39
C PHE A 4 30.06 -28.65 15.52
N ASN A 5 29.63 -28.40 16.76
CA ASN A 5 30.11 -29.16 17.92
C ASN A 5 29.58 -30.60 17.90
N GLU A 6 28.31 -30.79 17.56
CA GLU A 6 27.66 -32.10 17.45
C GLU A 6 28.32 -32.97 16.36
N GLU A 7 28.52 -32.41 15.17
CA GLU A 7 29.17 -33.12 14.07
C GLU A 7 30.65 -33.42 14.33
N LYS A 8 31.35 -32.53 15.03
CA LYS A 8 32.75 -32.74 15.42
C LYS A 8 32.87 -33.87 16.44
N GLU A 9 31.93 -33.99 17.37
CA GLU A 9 31.88 -35.10 18.35
C GLU A 9 31.56 -36.45 17.69
N LEU A 10 30.78 -36.43 16.61
CA LEU A 10 30.49 -37.61 15.78
C LEU A 10 31.67 -38.04 14.87
N GLY A 11 32.75 -37.25 14.84
CA GLY A 11 33.92 -37.52 14.00
C GLY A 11 33.68 -37.24 12.51
N THR A 12 32.65 -36.46 12.18
CA THR A 12 32.31 -36.09 10.80
C THR A 12 33.47 -35.29 10.17
N GLU A 13 33.80 -35.60 8.91
CA GLU A 13 34.82 -34.85 8.18
C GLU A 13 34.44 -33.37 8.02
N LEU A 14 35.40 -32.47 8.18
CA LEU A 14 35.17 -31.02 8.18
C LEU A 14 34.42 -30.52 6.93
N SER A 15 34.67 -31.12 5.75
CA SER A 15 33.96 -30.83 4.51
C SER A 15 32.46 -31.12 4.60
N ALA A 16 32.07 -32.25 5.21
CA ALA A 16 30.69 -32.62 5.43
C ALA A 16 30.02 -31.75 6.51
N ILE A 17 30.75 -31.35 7.56
CA ILE A 17 30.26 -30.38 8.55
C ILE A 17 29.94 -29.04 7.89
N ILE A 18 30.83 -28.54 7.02
CA ILE A 18 30.63 -27.30 6.28
C ILE A 18 29.40 -27.40 5.37
N GLY A 19 29.23 -28.51 4.65
CA GLY A 19 28.05 -28.75 3.82
C GLY A 19 26.76 -28.71 4.64
N ARG A 20 26.72 -29.42 5.76
CA ARG A 20 25.53 -29.45 6.65
C ARG A 20 25.20 -28.09 7.26
N ILE A 21 26.21 -27.30 7.61
CA ILE A 21 26.00 -25.92 8.09
C ILE A 21 25.45 -25.04 6.95
N ALA A 22 25.97 -25.19 5.72
CA ALA A 22 25.50 -24.43 4.57
C ALA A 22 24.04 -24.77 4.22
N ASP A 23 23.67 -26.06 4.28
CA ASP A 23 22.30 -26.52 4.06
C ASP A 23 21.36 -25.94 5.13
N PHE A 24 21.72 -26.06 6.41
CA PHE A 24 20.93 -25.50 7.51
C PHE A 24 20.77 -23.98 7.40
N VAL A 25 21.82 -23.24 7.06
CA VAL A 25 21.74 -21.79 6.87
C VAL A 25 20.80 -21.46 5.71
N SER A 26 20.87 -22.21 4.60
CA SER A 26 20.02 -22.00 3.43
C SER A 26 18.53 -22.25 3.76
N GLU A 27 18.22 -23.32 4.49
CA GLU A 27 16.87 -23.63 4.95
C GLU A 27 16.31 -22.55 5.90
N GLU A 28 17.11 -22.09 6.85
CA GLU A 28 16.70 -21.03 7.77
C GLU A 28 16.48 -19.69 7.05
N GLU A 29 17.32 -19.36 6.06
CA GLU A 29 17.15 -18.17 5.22
C GLU A 29 15.85 -18.24 4.41
N GLU A 30 15.55 -19.42 3.83
CA GLU A 30 14.29 -19.64 3.10
C GLU A 30 13.08 -19.51 4.03
N ARG A 31 13.14 -20.09 5.24
CA ARG A 31 12.09 -19.94 6.25
C ARG A 31 11.87 -18.47 6.61
N LEU A 32 12.94 -17.73 6.91
CA LEU A 32 12.86 -16.30 7.24
C LEU A 32 12.32 -15.47 6.08
N ARG A 33 12.70 -15.80 4.83
CA ARG A 33 12.18 -15.13 3.64
C ARG A 33 10.68 -15.34 3.52
N PHE A 34 10.22 -16.59 3.66
CA PHE A 34 8.80 -16.92 3.62
C PHE A 34 8.02 -16.21 4.73
N GLU A 35 8.51 -16.25 5.98
CA GLU A 35 7.88 -15.54 7.10
C GLU A 35 7.76 -14.04 6.85
N ARG A 36 8.82 -13.39 6.34
CA ARG A 36 8.80 -11.97 5.98
C ARG A 36 7.78 -11.68 4.88
N GLU A 37 7.70 -12.53 3.87
CA GLU A 37 6.72 -12.37 2.79
C GLU A 37 5.28 -12.50 3.32
N GLN A 38 5.01 -13.47 4.18
CA GLN A 38 3.70 -13.63 4.82
C GLN A 38 3.34 -12.43 5.69
N ARG A 39 4.27 -11.95 6.53
CA ARG A 39 4.07 -10.75 7.35
C ARG A 39 3.83 -9.50 6.50
N TYR A 40 4.60 -9.34 5.42
CA TYR A 40 4.40 -8.21 4.49
C TYR A 40 3.01 -8.26 3.83
N LYS A 41 2.57 -9.44 3.39
CA LYS A 41 1.23 -9.65 2.84
C LYS A 41 0.13 -9.31 3.85
N GLN A 42 0.26 -9.78 5.08
CA GLN A 42 -0.69 -9.49 6.16
C GLN A 42 -0.75 -8.00 6.48
N ALA A 43 0.41 -7.37 6.71
CA ALA A 43 0.50 -5.94 7.00
C ALA A 43 -0.09 -5.08 5.88
N ARG A 44 0.09 -5.48 4.60
CA ARG A 44 -0.52 -4.82 3.44
C ARG A 44 -2.05 -4.86 3.47
N VAL A 45 -2.62 -6.00 3.84
CA VAL A 45 -4.09 -6.16 3.95
C VAL A 45 -4.63 -5.32 5.09
N GLU A 46 -3.98 -5.34 6.24
CA GLU A 46 -4.36 -4.53 7.41
C GLU A 46 -4.27 -3.03 7.12
N GLU A 47 -3.19 -2.59 6.47
CA GLU A 47 -3.03 -1.19 6.06
C GLU A 47 -4.14 -0.75 5.11
N GLN A 48 -4.52 -1.61 4.14
CA GLN A 48 -5.62 -1.33 3.23
C GLN A 48 -6.95 -1.20 3.98
N VAL A 49 -7.27 -2.15 4.87
CA VAL A 49 -8.50 -2.10 5.68
C VAL A 49 -8.54 -0.84 6.55
N ALA A 50 -7.43 -0.50 7.19
CA ALA A 50 -7.34 0.70 8.02
C ALA A 50 -7.47 1.99 7.20
N ALA A 51 -6.95 2.02 5.97
CA ALA A 51 -7.09 3.17 5.06
C ALA A 51 -8.53 3.31 4.58
N GLU A 52 -9.20 2.22 4.20
CA GLU A 52 -10.62 2.21 3.82
C GLU A 52 -11.51 2.66 4.99
N ALA A 53 -11.26 2.14 6.20
CA ALA A 53 -11.99 2.55 7.40
C ALA A 53 -11.84 4.06 7.69
N ARG A 54 -10.63 4.61 7.54
CA ARG A 54 -10.39 6.06 7.68
C ARG A 54 -11.19 6.89 6.67
N LEU A 55 -11.19 6.47 5.41
CA LEU A 55 -11.95 7.13 4.36
C LEU A 55 -13.46 7.10 4.63
N ILE A 56 -13.99 5.94 5.03
CA ILE A 56 -15.42 5.75 5.35
C ILE A 56 -15.82 6.56 6.58
N ALA A 57 -14.98 6.55 7.62
CA ALA A 57 -15.18 7.36 8.83
C ALA A 57 -15.09 8.87 8.57
N GLY A 58 -14.60 9.27 7.39
CA GLY A 58 -14.49 10.65 6.99
C GLY A 58 -13.31 11.40 7.61
N ALA A 59 -12.29 10.67 8.05
CA ALA A 59 -11.02 11.26 8.43
C ALA A 59 -10.21 11.66 7.18
N ASP A 60 -9.36 12.67 7.32
CA ASP A 60 -8.41 13.02 6.27
C ASP A 60 -7.46 11.85 6.01
N CYS A 61 -7.29 11.49 4.74
CA CYS A 61 -6.56 10.30 4.33
C CYS A 61 -5.90 10.48 2.97
N LYS A 62 -4.79 9.76 2.77
CA LYS A 62 -4.11 9.67 1.47
C LYS A 62 -4.99 8.89 0.47
N TRP A 63 -4.55 8.88 -0.80
CA TRP A 63 -5.19 8.10 -1.86
C TRP A 63 -5.40 6.64 -1.45
N THR A 64 -6.66 6.27 -1.28
CA THR A 64 -7.14 4.97 -0.84
C THR A 64 -8.10 4.45 -1.90
N GLN A 65 -7.92 3.22 -2.31
CA GLN A 65 -8.84 2.55 -3.24
C GLN A 65 -9.82 1.73 -2.40
N LEU A 66 -11.12 1.96 -2.59
CA LEU A 66 -12.14 1.08 -2.03
C LEU A 66 -12.10 -0.25 -2.79
N ARG A 67 -12.15 -1.38 -2.07
CA ARG A 67 -12.19 -2.71 -2.69
C ARG A 67 -13.28 -2.79 -3.77
N GLY A 68 -12.89 -3.29 -4.94
CA GLY A 68 -13.78 -3.45 -6.09
C GLY A 68 -14.06 -2.19 -6.90
N ALA A 69 -13.68 -1.00 -6.42
CA ALA A 69 -13.82 0.24 -7.19
C ALA A 69 -12.57 0.51 -8.05
N PRO A 70 -12.71 0.93 -9.31
CA PRO A 70 -11.58 1.34 -10.14
C PRO A 70 -11.01 2.71 -9.72
N HIS A 71 -11.71 3.43 -8.83
CA HIS A 71 -11.40 4.78 -8.42
C HIS A 71 -10.55 4.84 -7.15
N PHE A 72 -9.68 5.83 -7.08
CA PHE A 72 -9.01 6.21 -5.83
C PHE A 72 -9.73 7.38 -5.20
N TYR A 73 -9.77 7.40 -3.87
CA TYR A 73 -10.34 8.49 -3.10
C TYR A 73 -9.32 9.04 -2.13
N CYS A 74 -9.36 10.34 -1.86
CA CYS A 74 -8.63 10.92 -0.75
C CYS A 74 -9.52 11.94 -0.05
N ARG A 75 -9.13 12.27 1.17
CA ARG A 75 -9.81 13.32 1.94
C ARG A 75 -8.77 14.27 2.49
N THR A 76 -8.96 15.56 2.26
CA THR A 76 -8.03 16.61 2.68
C THR A 76 -8.82 17.84 3.06
N ASN A 77 -8.53 18.38 4.25
CA ASN A 77 -9.24 19.51 4.83
C ASN A 77 -10.76 19.27 4.87
N GLY A 78 -11.16 18.04 5.22
CA GLY A 78 -12.57 17.65 5.31
C GLY A 78 -13.30 17.47 3.97
N ARG A 79 -12.62 17.70 2.83
CA ARG A 79 -13.19 17.55 1.47
C ARG A 79 -12.77 16.23 0.85
N THR A 80 -13.71 15.55 0.18
CA THR A 80 -13.46 14.26 -0.48
C THR A 80 -13.19 14.46 -1.97
N TYR A 81 -12.17 13.78 -2.47
CA TYR A 81 -11.77 13.80 -3.87
C TYR A 81 -11.73 12.39 -4.44
N ARG A 82 -12.09 12.25 -5.71
CA ARG A 82 -12.05 11.01 -6.47
C ARG A 82 -11.13 11.16 -7.67
N LEU A 83 -10.23 10.19 -7.86
CA LEU A 83 -9.50 9.97 -9.09
C LEU A 83 -10.08 8.79 -9.85
N SER A 84 -10.54 9.07 -11.06
CA SER A 84 -11.04 8.07 -11.99
C SER A 84 -9.99 7.78 -13.06
N PRO A 85 -9.64 6.51 -13.31
CA PRO A 85 -8.76 6.17 -14.41
C PRO A 85 -9.47 6.41 -15.74
N THR A 86 -8.73 6.87 -16.73
CA THR A 86 -9.20 7.06 -18.10
C THR A 86 -8.52 6.09 -19.06
N VAL A 87 -9.11 5.91 -20.24
CA VAL A 87 -8.62 4.97 -21.28
C VAL A 87 -7.18 5.27 -21.75
N ASP A 88 -6.74 6.54 -21.68
CA ASP A 88 -5.37 6.94 -22.06
C ASP A 88 -4.38 6.87 -20.88
N LYS A 89 -4.70 6.10 -19.83
CA LYS A 89 -3.89 5.93 -18.61
C LYS A 89 -3.67 7.22 -17.81
N LYS A 90 -4.47 8.26 -18.04
CA LYS A 90 -4.50 9.45 -17.20
C LYS A 90 -5.57 9.32 -16.11
N TRP A 91 -5.60 10.31 -15.24
CA TRP A 91 -6.54 10.39 -14.13
C TRP A 91 -7.40 11.64 -14.23
N GLU A 92 -8.71 11.48 -14.12
CA GLU A 92 -9.64 12.59 -13.95
C GLU A 92 -9.94 12.79 -12.47
N LEU A 93 -9.78 14.02 -12.00
CA LEU A 93 -10.01 14.42 -10.63
C LEU A 93 -11.39 15.06 -10.50
N PHE A 94 -12.14 14.56 -9.53
CA PHE A 94 -13.45 15.09 -9.16
C PHE A 94 -13.44 15.42 -7.67
N ARG A 95 -14.19 16.44 -7.28
CA ARG A 95 -14.60 16.65 -5.90
C ARG A 95 -15.95 15.97 -5.70
N VAL A 96 -16.04 15.08 -4.73
CA VAL A 96 -17.26 14.31 -4.42
C VAL A 96 -17.70 14.61 -2.99
N GLU A 97 -18.97 14.42 -2.68
CA GLU A 97 -19.44 14.52 -1.30
C GLU A 97 -19.16 13.23 -0.54
N LYS A 98 -19.37 12.09 -1.21
CA LYS A 98 -19.22 10.76 -0.62
C LYS A 98 -18.26 9.92 -1.48
N PRO A 99 -17.48 9.00 -0.87
CA PRO A 99 -16.63 8.08 -1.61
C PRO A 99 -17.49 6.97 -2.25
N SER A 100 -18.34 7.34 -3.20
CA SER A 100 -19.24 6.44 -3.94
C SER A 100 -18.96 6.52 -5.44
N PRO A 101 -19.00 5.39 -6.17
CA PRO A 101 -18.95 5.40 -7.64
C PRO A 101 -20.09 6.21 -8.27
N ASP A 102 -21.27 6.24 -7.64
CA ASP A 102 -22.46 6.91 -8.17
C ASP A 102 -22.41 8.44 -8.05
N ASP A 103 -21.55 8.95 -7.17
CA ASP A 103 -21.36 10.38 -7.01
C ASP A 103 -20.59 10.93 -8.22
N LYS A 104 -21.27 11.69 -9.08
CA LYS A 104 -20.62 12.30 -10.26
C LYS A 104 -19.59 13.35 -9.85
N GLY A 105 -19.82 14.04 -8.72
CA GLY A 105 -18.97 15.11 -8.23
C GLY A 105 -18.82 16.30 -9.17
N ALA A 106 -18.04 17.29 -8.74
CA ALA A 106 -17.58 18.40 -9.55
C ALA A 106 -16.24 18.07 -10.20
N TYR A 107 -16.18 18.11 -11.53
CA TYR A 107 -14.94 17.89 -12.27
C TYR A 107 -13.94 19.03 -12.02
N ILE A 108 -12.70 18.67 -11.68
CA ILE A 108 -11.60 19.62 -11.44
C ILE A 108 -10.65 19.66 -12.63
N GLY A 109 -10.27 18.48 -13.16
CA GLY A 109 -9.29 18.43 -14.24
C GLY A 109 -8.73 17.03 -14.48
N ARG A 110 -7.82 16.94 -15.46
CA ARG A 110 -7.16 15.70 -15.89
C ARG A 110 -5.65 15.76 -15.66
N TYR A 111 -5.07 14.68 -15.17
CA TYR A 111 -3.69 14.61 -14.72
C TYR A 111 -2.99 13.34 -15.21
N GLY A 112 -1.70 13.46 -15.55
CA GLY A 112 -0.91 12.29 -15.98
C GLY A 112 -0.66 11.25 -14.88
N GLY A 113 -0.84 11.59 -13.61
CA GLY A 113 -0.59 10.68 -12.50
C GLY A 113 -1.10 11.19 -11.17
N ARG A 114 -1.20 10.29 -10.17
CA ARG A 114 -1.67 10.60 -8.81
C ARG A 114 -0.86 11.72 -8.14
N GLY A 115 0.45 11.77 -8.36
CA GLY A 115 1.31 12.82 -7.78
C GLY A 115 0.94 14.24 -8.25
N ASN A 116 0.54 14.41 -9.51
CA ASN A 116 0.08 15.70 -10.03
C ASN A 116 -1.26 16.08 -9.41
N ALA A 117 -2.19 15.13 -9.29
CA ALA A 117 -3.46 15.34 -8.62
C ALA A 117 -3.28 15.70 -7.14
N THR A 118 -2.34 15.08 -6.42
CA THR A 118 -2.03 15.42 -5.02
C THR A 118 -1.64 16.88 -4.85
N LYS A 119 -0.80 17.41 -5.76
CA LYS A 119 -0.38 18.83 -5.71
C LYS A 119 -1.58 19.77 -5.85
N VAL A 120 -2.46 19.46 -6.79
CA VAL A 120 -3.69 20.25 -6.99
C VAL A 120 -4.60 20.16 -5.76
N VAL A 121 -4.85 18.96 -5.25
CA VAL A 121 -5.65 18.75 -4.02
C VAL A 121 -5.09 19.55 -2.85
N ALA A 122 -3.77 19.56 -2.66
CA ALA A 122 -3.12 20.31 -1.58
C ALA A 122 -3.34 21.83 -1.68
N GLU A 123 -3.59 22.36 -2.87
CA GLU A 123 -3.90 23.77 -3.07
C GLU A 123 -5.42 24.03 -2.92
N ILE A 124 -6.23 23.33 -3.71
CA ILE A 124 -7.68 23.58 -3.77
C ILE A 124 -8.41 23.18 -2.49
N ALA A 125 -7.86 22.28 -1.68
CA ALA A 125 -8.49 21.87 -0.42
C ALA A 125 -8.55 23.01 0.60
N PHE A 126 -7.62 23.96 0.54
CA PHE A 126 -7.53 25.09 1.46
C PHE A 126 -8.07 26.39 0.87
N GLN A 127 -8.30 26.44 -0.44
CA GLN A 127 -8.96 27.59 -1.07
C GLN A 127 -10.41 27.70 -0.57
N ALA A 128 -10.78 28.92 -0.17
CA ALA A 128 -12.15 29.26 0.15
C ALA A 128 -13.02 29.00 -1.07
N GLU A 129 -14.16 28.35 -0.86
CA GLU A 129 -15.18 28.30 -1.90
C GLU A 129 -15.69 29.71 -2.14
N TYR A 130 -15.55 30.19 -3.37
CA TYR A 130 -16.23 31.40 -3.79
C TYR A 130 -17.73 31.16 -3.67
N ARG A 131 -18.35 31.67 -2.59
CA ARG A 131 -19.81 31.70 -2.46
C ARG A 131 -20.32 32.62 -3.56
N ARG A 132 -20.95 32.03 -4.57
CA ARG A 132 -21.67 32.76 -5.60
C ARG A 132 -23.07 33.07 -5.15
#